data_AF-D5EYG5-F1
#
_entry.id   AF-D5EYG5-F1
#
_cell.length_a   1.000
_cell.length_b   1.000
_cell.length_c   1.000
_cell.angle_alpha   90.00
_cell.angle_beta   90.00
_cell.angle_gamma   90.00
#
_symmetry.space_group_name_H-M   'P 1'
#
loop_
_entity.id
_entity.type
_entity.pdbx_description
1 polymer ?
#
loop_
_entity_poly.entity_id
_entity_poly.type
_entity_poly.pdbx_seq_one_letter_code
_entity_poly.pdbx_strand_id
1 'polypeptide(L)'
;MKKDLLLAITAICSIVMITACATEDNPPVWEGKTTSLFVATDRHEAGNGNNLAAAIQKVANRNGIVTPSVVLLGGDYVGSGPDAGDTGQPAFTLADLRSEIFSSLNPNKTEIFFTYGSHDRNCTDDYSAFFSGPHRCDGYYIYGISYAQMAYATDSLTRAAVALYDEQGDNIPGNNPPSANNDSTMPMPLLPSGGLRAYNGIDIADPYGISAESASARFAAWADTLSGHDPIIVMSHVPIHASRNDNPGGLRWFNTLSRAAQKHDIVLLFGHNHTLEERGNSSDSGMYLLAPGDSITVQGDSVQGAQRQQLPFTYANAGYLKLGWCTLITFNDTDADGHPDYLQLRRFSAIGDKATLFGSTDKPNPWLITLKAK
;
A
#
# COMPACT_ATOMS: atom_id res chain seq x y z
N MET A 1 35.29 -60.06 33.45
CA MET A 1 34.90 -58.73 33.97
C MET A 1 33.73 -58.23 33.15
N LYS A 2 32.68 -57.75 33.82
CA LYS A 2 31.38 -57.34 33.26
C LYS A 2 31.46 -56.04 32.45
N LYS A 3 30.38 -55.83 31.67
CA LYS A 3 29.74 -54.60 31.17
C LYS A 3 29.89 -54.40 29.65
N ASP A 4 28.82 -54.64 28.86
CA ASP A 4 27.72 -53.72 28.51
C ASP A 4 28.25 -52.65 27.51
N LEU A 5 27.66 -52.24 26.38
CA LEU A 5 26.31 -52.27 25.79
C LEU A 5 26.40 -51.60 24.38
N LEU A 6 25.49 -51.94 23.46
CA LEU A 6 24.97 -51.17 22.28
C LEU A 6 25.97 -50.51 21.29
N LEU A 7 26.07 -50.91 20.02
CA LEU A 7 25.09 -50.80 18.91
C LEU A 7 24.60 -49.36 18.62
N ALA A 8 25.15 -48.72 17.57
CA ALA A 8 24.39 -47.85 16.67
C ALA A 8 25.15 -47.58 15.36
N ILE A 9 24.47 -47.92 14.28
CA ILE A 9 24.75 -47.76 12.86
C ILE A 9 25.12 -46.31 12.52
N THR A 10 26.28 -46.08 11.89
CA THR A 10 26.58 -44.82 11.20
C THR A 10 26.36 -45.06 9.70
N ALA A 11 25.16 -44.70 9.22
CA ALA A 11 24.87 -44.67 7.79
C ALA A 11 25.60 -43.47 7.17
N ILE A 12 26.59 -43.78 6.33
CA ILE A 12 27.19 -42.86 5.38
C ILE A 12 26.15 -42.65 4.28
N CYS A 13 25.45 -41.51 4.30
CA CYS A 13 24.63 -41.07 3.17
C CYS A 13 25.23 -39.80 2.59
N SER A 14 25.77 -39.97 1.38
CA SER A 14 26.29 -38.98 0.47
C SER A 14 25.36 -37.77 0.36
N ILE A 15 25.95 -36.58 0.50
CA ILE A 15 25.34 -35.31 0.12
C ILE A 15 25.14 -35.33 -1.39
N VAL A 16 23.93 -35.69 -1.83
CA VAL A 16 23.47 -35.41 -3.19
C VAL A 16 22.96 -33.97 -3.16
N MET A 17 23.76 -33.05 -3.70
CA MET A 17 23.24 -31.75 -4.13
C MET A 17 22.24 -32.01 -5.26
N ILE A 18 20.95 -32.02 -4.93
CA ILE A 18 19.89 -31.86 -5.91
C ILE A 18 19.66 -30.35 -6.05
N THR A 19 20.24 -29.78 -7.10
CA THR A 19 19.71 -28.57 -7.75
C THR A 19 18.28 -28.88 -8.19
N ALA A 20 17.29 -28.50 -7.36
CA ALA A 20 15.89 -28.51 -7.75
C ALA A 20 15.61 -27.21 -8.52
N CYS A 21 15.41 -27.37 -9.83
CA CYS A 21 14.76 -26.36 -10.67
C CYS A 21 13.37 -26.03 -10.12
N ALA A 22 12.97 -24.77 -10.31
CA ALA A 22 11.67 -24.22 -9.95
C ALA A 22 10.49 -25.03 -10.48
N THR A 23 9.59 -25.44 -9.59
CA THR A 23 8.17 -25.73 -9.88
C THR A 23 7.32 -25.55 -8.60
N GLU A 24 6.48 -24.53 -8.61
CA GLU A 24 5.13 -24.43 -8.03
C GLU A 24 4.89 -24.53 -6.49
N ASP A 25 4.51 -23.36 -5.94
CA ASP A 25 3.26 -23.08 -5.20
C ASP A 25 2.92 -23.73 -3.84
N ASN A 26 3.77 -24.55 -3.23
CA ASN A 26 3.52 -24.94 -1.83
C ASN A 26 4.34 -24.08 -0.86
N PRO A 27 3.71 -23.24 -0.01
CA PRO A 27 4.45 -22.61 1.07
C PRO A 27 4.99 -23.71 2.01
N PRO A 28 6.09 -23.44 2.73
CA PRO A 28 6.56 -24.35 3.77
C PRO A 28 5.45 -24.58 4.80
N VAL A 29 5.38 -25.79 5.36
CA VAL A 29 4.46 -26.09 6.47
C VAL A 29 5.06 -25.50 7.74
N TRP A 30 4.40 -24.49 8.31
CA TRP A 30 4.82 -23.81 9.53
C TRP A 30 4.05 -24.37 10.73
N GLU A 31 4.73 -24.61 11.84
CA GLU A 31 4.09 -25.06 13.10
C GLU A 31 3.39 -23.91 13.84
N GLY A 32 3.78 -22.66 13.56
CA GLY A 32 3.24 -21.44 14.16
C GLY A 32 2.03 -20.83 13.43
N LYS A 33 1.75 -19.56 13.73
CA LYS A 33 0.54 -18.86 13.24
C LYS A 33 0.81 -18.14 11.92
N THR A 34 -0.11 -18.28 10.97
CA THR A 34 -0.08 -17.52 9.71
C THR A 34 -1.29 -16.62 9.60
N THR A 35 -1.06 -15.36 9.24
CA THR A 35 -2.11 -14.37 8.93
C THR A 35 -1.83 -13.69 7.59
N SER A 36 -2.85 -13.06 6.99
CA SER A 36 -2.69 -12.41 5.69
C SER A 36 -3.53 -11.14 5.54
N LEU A 37 -2.96 -10.21 4.79
CA LEU A 37 -3.48 -8.88 4.49
C LEU A 37 -3.62 -8.73 2.97
N PHE A 38 -4.85 -8.52 2.50
CA PHE A 38 -5.11 -8.12 1.11
C PHE A 38 -4.95 -6.61 0.99
N VAL A 39 -4.22 -6.15 -0.02
CA VAL A 39 -4.02 -4.73 -0.29
C VAL A 39 -4.27 -4.44 -1.77
N ALA A 40 -4.99 -3.36 -2.05
CA ALA A 40 -5.16 -2.85 -3.41
C ALA A 40 -5.61 -1.38 -3.38
N THR A 41 -5.57 -0.70 -4.52
CA THR A 41 -6.06 0.67 -4.70
C THR A 41 -6.92 0.78 -5.95
N ASP A 42 -7.48 1.96 -6.17
CA ASP A 42 -7.91 2.39 -7.48
C ASP A 42 -9.02 1.47 -8.06
N ARG A 43 -10.09 1.28 -7.28
CA ARG A 43 -11.25 0.48 -7.73
C ARG A 43 -11.97 1.18 -8.89
N HIS A 44 -12.04 2.51 -8.89
CA HIS A 44 -12.44 3.44 -9.98
C HIS A 44 -13.73 3.20 -10.80
N GLU A 45 -14.30 2.00 -10.94
CA GLU A 45 -15.35 1.75 -11.95
C GLU A 45 -16.56 1.04 -11.36
N ALA A 46 -17.76 1.56 -11.58
CA ALA A 46 -19.01 0.85 -11.32
C ALA A 46 -19.30 -0.15 -12.46
N GLY A 47 -19.68 -1.39 -12.11
CA GLY A 47 -20.07 -2.40 -13.10
C GLY A 47 -18.88 -3.04 -13.84
N ASN A 48 -18.89 -3.01 -15.18
CA ASN A 48 -17.88 -3.66 -16.01
C ASN A 48 -16.52 -2.97 -15.83
N GLY A 49 -15.49 -3.72 -15.41
CA GLY A 49 -14.15 -3.22 -15.13
C GLY A 49 -13.78 -3.16 -13.63
N ASN A 50 -14.76 -3.37 -12.74
CA ASN A 50 -14.50 -3.65 -11.33
C ASN A 50 -13.94 -5.06 -11.13
N ASN A 51 -12.76 -5.17 -10.52
CA ASN A 51 -12.13 -6.45 -10.23
C ASN A 51 -11.99 -6.76 -8.73
N LEU A 52 -12.58 -5.99 -7.81
CA LEU A 52 -12.38 -6.17 -6.37
C LEU A 52 -12.81 -7.56 -5.89
N ALA A 53 -14.08 -7.93 -6.09
CA ALA A 53 -14.59 -9.24 -5.67
C ALA A 53 -13.83 -10.39 -6.34
N ALA A 54 -13.54 -10.28 -7.64
CA ALA A 54 -12.78 -11.28 -8.40
C ALA A 54 -11.34 -11.44 -7.88
N ALA A 55 -10.67 -10.33 -7.55
CA ALA A 55 -9.32 -10.34 -6.97
C ALA A 55 -9.30 -11.03 -5.61
N ILE A 56 -10.23 -10.67 -4.72
CA ILE A 56 -10.34 -11.28 -3.39
C ILE A 56 -10.67 -12.76 -3.52
N GLN A 57 -11.64 -13.14 -4.35
CA GLN A 57 -12.00 -14.53 -4.59
C GLN A 57 -10.81 -15.34 -5.10
N LYS A 58 -10.02 -14.79 -6.03
CA LYS A 58 -8.82 -15.45 -6.57
C LYS A 58 -7.76 -15.66 -5.50
N VAL A 59 -7.57 -14.70 -4.60
CA VAL A 59 -6.64 -14.82 -3.46
C VAL A 59 -7.17 -15.85 -2.44
N ALA A 60 -8.42 -15.72 -2.02
CA ALA A 60 -9.02 -16.52 -0.95
C ALA A 60 -9.16 -18.00 -1.30
N ASN A 61 -9.35 -18.34 -2.59
CA ASN A 61 -9.53 -19.71 -3.05
C ASN A 61 -8.24 -20.38 -3.54
N ARG A 62 -7.08 -19.70 -3.51
CA ARG A 62 -5.84 -20.28 -4.02
C ARG A 62 -5.25 -21.25 -2.99
N ASN A 63 -4.94 -22.46 -3.42
CA ASN A 63 -4.27 -23.46 -2.59
C ASN A 63 -2.94 -22.91 -2.06
N GLY A 64 -2.64 -23.20 -0.79
CA GLY A 64 -1.41 -22.74 -0.14
C GLY A 64 -1.40 -21.24 0.20
N ILE A 65 -2.54 -20.55 0.16
CA ILE A 65 -2.66 -19.18 0.65
C ILE A 65 -3.62 -19.15 1.83
N VAL A 66 -3.23 -18.42 2.87
CA VAL A 66 -4.10 -18.12 4.00
C VAL A 66 -5.09 -17.05 3.59
N THR A 67 -6.37 -17.34 3.77
CA THR A 67 -7.44 -16.39 3.50
C THR A 67 -7.18 -15.08 4.27
N PRO A 68 -7.25 -13.91 3.60
CA PRO A 68 -7.01 -12.64 4.27
C PRO A 68 -7.98 -12.42 5.44
N SER A 69 -7.44 -12.04 6.60
CA SER A 69 -8.23 -11.58 7.75
C SER A 69 -8.31 -10.06 7.83
N VAL A 70 -7.52 -9.37 7.01
CA VAL A 70 -7.54 -7.91 6.87
C VAL A 70 -7.55 -7.54 5.39
N VAL A 71 -8.35 -6.54 5.05
CA VAL A 71 -8.40 -5.90 3.74
C VAL A 71 -8.06 -4.43 3.91
N LEU A 72 -7.04 -3.95 3.20
CA LEU A 72 -6.61 -2.56 3.18
C LEU A 72 -6.75 -2.01 1.77
N LEU A 73 -7.73 -1.14 1.58
CA LEU A 73 -7.90 -0.43 0.32
C LEU A 73 -7.31 0.96 0.42
N GLY A 74 -6.50 1.33 -0.57
CA GLY A 74 -5.65 2.50 -0.49
C GLY A 74 -6.14 3.74 -1.22
N GLY A 75 -7.45 3.90 -1.46
CA GLY A 75 -7.99 5.11 -2.10
C GLY A 75 -8.31 5.00 -3.58
N ASP A 76 -8.90 6.08 -4.09
CA ASP A 76 -9.49 6.27 -5.42
C ASP A 76 -10.69 5.34 -5.68
N TYR A 77 -11.74 5.62 -4.91
CA TYR A 77 -13.04 4.99 -5.04
C TYR A 77 -13.99 5.81 -5.93
N VAL A 78 -13.80 7.12 -5.98
CA VAL A 78 -14.60 7.98 -6.87
C VAL A 78 -14.20 7.72 -8.32
N GLY A 79 -15.09 7.11 -9.10
CA GLY A 79 -14.84 6.74 -10.48
C GLY A 79 -15.05 7.84 -11.50
N SER A 80 -14.21 7.90 -12.53
CA SER A 80 -14.44 8.70 -13.74
C SER A 80 -15.12 7.86 -14.83
N GLY A 81 -16.39 7.51 -14.62
CA GLY A 81 -17.22 6.86 -15.64
C GLY A 81 -18.02 7.87 -16.47
N PRO A 82 -18.38 7.58 -17.74
CA PRO A 82 -19.28 8.43 -18.53
C PRO A 82 -20.66 8.65 -17.88
N ASP A 83 -21.06 7.76 -16.97
CA ASP A 83 -22.30 7.85 -16.19
C ASP A 83 -22.14 8.58 -14.84
N ALA A 84 -20.91 8.81 -14.37
CA ALA A 84 -20.60 9.51 -13.11
C ALA A 84 -20.44 11.03 -13.30
N GLY A 85 -20.91 11.55 -14.45
CA GLY A 85 -20.54 12.84 -15.02
C GLY A 85 -20.29 13.92 -13.98
N ASP A 86 -19.08 14.47 -13.97
CA ASP A 86 -18.63 15.76 -13.37
C ASP A 86 -19.22 16.20 -12.00
N THR A 87 -19.87 15.32 -11.24
CA THR A 87 -20.68 15.71 -10.06
C THR A 87 -19.90 15.65 -8.76
N GLY A 88 -18.66 15.13 -8.76
CA GLY A 88 -17.87 14.93 -7.54
C GLY A 88 -18.45 13.85 -6.61
N GLN A 89 -19.43 13.07 -7.07
CA GLN A 89 -20.09 12.02 -6.31
C GLN A 89 -19.44 10.65 -6.58
N PRO A 90 -19.34 9.78 -5.57
CA PRO A 90 -18.71 8.48 -5.71
C PRO A 90 -19.57 7.56 -6.58
N ALA A 91 -18.94 6.78 -7.45
CA ALA A 91 -19.64 5.85 -8.35
C ALA A 91 -20.31 4.66 -7.60
N PHE A 92 -20.05 4.52 -6.31
CA PHE A 92 -20.52 3.48 -5.39
C PHE A 92 -20.29 3.93 -3.95
N THR A 93 -20.91 3.28 -2.97
CA THR A 93 -20.76 3.62 -1.54
C THR A 93 -19.68 2.75 -0.86
N LEU A 94 -19.21 3.16 0.33
CA LEU A 94 -18.40 2.26 1.18
C LEU A 94 -19.17 0.99 1.58
N ALA A 95 -20.50 1.04 1.63
CA ALA A 95 -21.32 -0.15 1.90
C ALA A 95 -21.26 -1.15 0.73
N ASP A 96 -21.23 -0.66 -0.51
CA ASP A 96 -21.06 -1.50 -1.70
C ASP A 96 -19.69 -2.18 -1.69
N LEU A 97 -18.62 -1.43 -1.39
CA LEU A 97 -17.27 -2.01 -1.22
C LEU A 97 -17.24 -3.12 -0.17
N ARG A 98 -17.85 -2.87 1.00
CA ARG A 98 -17.94 -3.88 2.07
C ARG A 98 -18.72 -5.11 1.61
N SER A 99 -19.84 -4.91 0.91
CA SER A 99 -20.65 -6.00 0.36
C SER A 99 -19.85 -6.86 -0.62
N GLU A 100 -19.07 -6.23 -1.51
CA GLU A 100 -18.20 -6.94 -2.44
C GLU A 100 -17.09 -7.73 -1.73
N ILE A 101 -16.45 -7.13 -0.71
CA ILE A 101 -15.43 -7.82 0.10
C ILE A 101 -16.06 -9.04 0.80
N PHE A 102 -17.21 -8.86 1.43
CA PHE A 102 -17.90 -9.92 2.17
C PHE A 102 -18.63 -10.93 1.29
N SER A 103 -18.72 -10.70 -0.01
CA SER A 103 -19.14 -11.74 -0.96
C SER A 103 -18.17 -12.92 -1.01
N SER A 104 -16.90 -12.67 -0.66
CA SER A 104 -15.81 -13.66 -0.73
C SER A 104 -15.18 -13.94 0.64
N LEU A 105 -15.33 -13.04 1.62
CA LEU A 105 -14.74 -13.17 2.96
C LEU A 105 -15.80 -13.17 4.06
N ASN A 106 -15.46 -13.75 5.22
CA ASN A 106 -16.37 -13.82 6.35
C ASN A 106 -16.37 -12.48 7.13
N PRO A 107 -17.53 -11.79 7.25
CA PRO A 107 -17.60 -10.49 7.94
C PRO A 107 -17.24 -10.56 9.44
N ASN A 108 -17.38 -11.72 10.08
CA ASN A 108 -17.03 -11.89 11.49
C ASN A 108 -15.55 -12.19 11.72
N LYS A 109 -14.75 -12.32 10.65
CA LYS A 109 -13.32 -12.64 10.70
C LYS A 109 -12.44 -11.70 9.90
N THR A 110 -13.04 -10.68 9.27
CA THR A 110 -12.36 -9.80 8.33
C THR A 110 -12.49 -8.37 8.79
N GLU A 111 -11.36 -7.73 9.05
CA GLU A 111 -11.28 -6.30 9.30
C GLU A 111 -11.02 -5.54 7.99
N ILE A 112 -11.63 -4.37 7.80
CA ILE A 112 -11.51 -3.59 6.57
C ILE A 112 -11.05 -2.17 6.90
N PHE A 113 -9.98 -1.74 6.25
CA PHE A 113 -9.46 -0.39 6.27
C PHE A 113 -9.57 0.23 4.88
N PHE A 114 -9.98 1.49 4.84
CA PHE A 114 -10.00 2.30 3.64
C PHE A 114 -9.13 3.53 3.91
N THR A 115 -8.17 3.87 3.06
CA THR A 115 -7.46 5.16 3.08
C THR A 115 -7.93 6.05 1.93
N TYR A 116 -7.54 7.32 1.97
CA TYR A 116 -7.88 8.31 0.95
C TYR A 116 -6.98 8.26 -0.27
N GLY A 117 -7.58 8.36 -1.45
CA GLY A 117 -6.90 8.69 -2.69
C GLY A 117 -7.13 10.13 -3.13
N SER A 118 -6.53 10.47 -4.27
CA SER A 118 -6.58 11.80 -4.86
C SER A 118 -7.96 12.16 -5.43
N HIS A 119 -8.73 11.17 -5.88
CA HIS A 119 -10.10 11.32 -6.37
C HIS A 119 -11.12 11.39 -5.23
N ASP A 120 -10.78 10.90 -4.03
CA ASP A 120 -11.69 10.88 -2.87
C ASP A 120 -11.68 12.20 -2.10
N ARG A 121 -10.74 13.10 -2.40
CA ARG A 121 -10.39 14.28 -1.59
C ARG A 121 -11.55 15.23 -1.28
N ASN A 122 -12.61 15.25 -2.10
CA ASN A 122 -13.78 16.13 -1.90
C ASN A 122 -15.08 15.37 -1.65
N CYS A 123 -15.03 14.04 -1.48
CA CYS A 123 -16.21 13.21 -1.29
C CYS A 123 -16.66 13.24 0.18
N THR A 124 -17.72 13.97 0.49
CA THR A 124 -18.17 14.23 1.88
C THR A 124 -19.20 13.24 2.44
N ASP A 125 -19.95 12.56 1.58
CA ASP A 125 -21.12 11.78 1.99
C ASP A 125 -20.75 10.31 2.19
N ASP A 126 -21.06 9.70 3.33
CA ASP A 126 -20.73 8.29 3.70
C ASP A 126 -19.23 7.90 3.76
N TYR A 127 -18.31 8.81 3.41
CA TYR A 127 -16.88 8.55 3.28
C TYR A 127 -16.01 9.14 4.42
N SER A 128 -16.57 9.70 5.49
CA SER A 128 -15.82 10.28 6.63
C SER A 128 -15.10 9.25 7.54
N ALA A 129 -15.13 7.96 7.19
CA ALA A 129 -14.62 6.85 8.02
C ALA A 129 -13.27 6.29 7.55
N PHE A 130 -12.56 7.04 6.71
CA PHE A 130 -11.25 6.63 6.22
C PHE A 130 -10.19 6.63 7.33
N PHE A 131 -9.27 5.69 7.20
CA PHE A 131 -8.25 5.35 8.17
C PHE A 131 -6.95 6.10 7.89
N SER A 132 -6.44 6.75 8.92
CA SER A 132 -5.09 7.30 9.03
C SER A 132 -4.53 6.99 10.41
N GLY A 133 -3.20 6.95 10.52
CA GLY A 133 -2.55 6.60 11.78
C GLY A 133 -2.38 5.09 11.98
N PRO A 134 -1.98 4.67 13.20
CA PRO A 134 -1.63 3.29 13.48
C PRO A 134 -2.83 2.42 13.85
N HIS A 135 -2.78 1.16 13.44
CA HIS A 135 -3.66 0.09 13.90
C HIS A 135 -2.83 -1.16 14.22
N ARG A 136 -3.13 -1.81 15.35
CA ARG A 136 -2.47 -3.06 15.74
C ARG A 136 -3.23 -4.24 15.15
N CYS A 137 -2.52 -5.05 14.39
CA CYS A 137 -2.99 -6.36 13.93
C CYS A 137 -2.28 -7.47 14.72
N ASP A 138 -2.60 -8.70 14.35
CA ASP A 138 -1.99 -9.90 14.91
C ASP A 138 -0.56 -10.08 14.40
N GLY A 139 0.42 -9.70 15.21
CA GLY A 139 1.85 -9.81 14.88
C GLY A 139 2.43 -8.67 14.03
N TYR A 140 1.65 -7.67 13.63
CA TYR A 140 2.11 -6.54 12.83
C TYR A 140 1.28 -5.27 13.08
N TYR A 141 1.74 -4.14 12.54
CA TYR A 141 0.99 -2.89 12.52
C TYR A 141 0.62 -2.50 11.09
N ILE A 142 -0.52 -1.82 10.94
CA ILE A 142 -0.86 -1.05 9.74
C ILE A 142 -0.78 0.43 10.09
N TYR A 143 -0.26 1.26 9.19
CA TYR A 143 -0.29 2.71 9.32
C TYR A 143 -0.84 3.36 8.05
N GLY A 144 -1.98 4.03 8.15
CA GLY A 144 -2.59 4.75 7.03
C GLY A 144 -2.04 6.17 6.89
N ILE A 145 -1.71 6.57 5.66
CA ILE A 145 -1.37 7.94 5.28
C ILE A 145 -2.46 8.47 4.36
N SER A 146 -3.14 9.54 4.78
CA SER A 146 -4.17 10.20 3.95
C SER A 146 -3.57 10.91 2.74
N TYR A 147 -4.42 11.28 1.78
CA TYR A 147 -4.00 12.09 0.64
C TYR A 147 -3.37 13.42 1.09
N ALA A 148 -4.01 14.17 1.98
CA ALA A 148 -3.51 15.47 2.43
C ALA A 148 -2.16 15.34 3.17
N GLN A 149 -1.97 14.26 3.92
CA GLN A 149 -0.73 13.94 4.63
C GLN A 149 0.45 13.66 3.68
N MET A 150 0.23 13.44 2.39
CA MET A 150 1.30 13.38 1.37
C MET A 150 1.31 14.61 0.47
N ALA A 151 0.14 15.12 0.10
CA ALA A 151 -0.06 16.17 -0.90
C ALA A 151 0.24 17.58 -0.39
N TYR A 152 0.14 17.84 0.92
CA TYR A 152 0.48 19.14 1.50
C TYR A 152 1.74 19.02 2.34
N ALA A 153 2.74 19.85 2.04
CA ALA A 153 4.03 19.81 2.74
C ALA A 153 3.94 20.30 4.19
N THR A 154 3.06 21.26 4.50
CA THR A 154 2.95 21.91 5.81
C THR A 154 1.49 22.13 6.21
N ASP A 155 1.25 22.23 7.52
CA ASP A 155 -0.09 22.50 8.06
C ASP A 155 -0.64 23.85 7.58
N SER A 156 0.26 24.83 7.38
CA SER A 156 -0.13 26.15 6.87
C SER A 156 -0.65 26.07 5.44
N LEU A 157 -0.04 25.24 4.58
CA LEU A 157 -0.51 25.04 3.21
C LEU A 157 -1.86 24.32 3.20
N THR A 158 -2.03 23.28 4.04
CA THR A 158 -3.32 22.60 4.14
C THR A 158 -4.43 23.57 4.58
N ARG A 159 -4.20 24.37 5.63
CA ARG A 159 -5.21 25.34 6.12
C ARG A 159 -5.52 26.43 5.09
N ALA A 160 -4.53 26.88 4.32
CA ALA A 160 -4.77 27.80 3.22
C ALA A 160 -5.62 27.16 2.11
N ALA A 161 -5.41 25.87 1.80
CA ALA A 161 -6.21 25.16 0.80
C ALA A 161 -7.67 24.99 1.26
N VAL A 162 -7.89 24.77 2.57
CA VAL A 162 -9.23 24.73 3.17
C VAL A 162 -9.90 26.09 3.14
N ALA A 163 -9.21 27.15 3.55
CA ALA A 163 -9.76 28.51 3.48
C ALA A 163 -10.16 28.91 2.05
N LEU A 164 -9.37 28.53 1.04
CA LEU A 164 -9.72 28.74 -0.37
C LEU A 164 -10.98 27.97 -0.77
N TYR A 165 -11.19 26.76 -0.23
CA TYR A 165 -12.41 25.99 -0.49
C TYR A 165 -13.63 26.63 0.17
N ASP A 166 -13.51 27.07 1.43
CA ASP A 166 -14.60 27.76 2.14
C ASP A 166 -15.02 29.06 1.44
N GLU A 167 -14.08 29.77 0.80
CA GLU A 167 -14.36 31.00 0.05
C GLU A 167 -15.00 30.74 -1.32
N GLN A 168 -14.65 29.65 -2.00
CA GLN A 168 -15.01 29.40 -3.41
C GLN A 168 -16.11 28.34 -3.59
N GLY A 169 -16.37 27.52 -2.57
CA GLY A 169 -17.27 26.36 -2.63
C GLY A 169 -16.90 25.39 -3.74
N ASP A 170 -17.87 24.65 -4.27
CA ASP A 170 -17.64 23.69 -5.36
C ASP A 170 -17.41 24.35 -6.74
N ASN A 171 -17.50 25.68 -6.86
CA ASN A 171 -17.37 26.41 -8.13
C ASN A 171 -15.91 26.62 -8.60
N ILE A 172 -14.96 25.84 -8.08
CA ILE A 172 -13.52 26.00 -8.35
C ILE A 172 -13.19 25.48 -9.77
N PRO A 173 -12.69 26.33 -10.69
CA PRO A 173 -12.24 25.89 -12.01
C PRO A 173 -11.12 24.84 -11.90
N GLY A 174 -11.35 23.63 -12.40
CA GLY A 174 -10.40 22.51 -12.32
C GLY A 174 -10.51 21.66 -11.04
N ASN A 175 -11.58 21.80 -10.25
CA ASN A 175 -12.01 20.78 -9.28
C ASN A 175 -12.95 19.73 -9.91
N ASN A 176 -13.47 19.98 -11.13
CA ASN A 176 -14.10 18.92 -11.91
C ASN A 176 -13.05 17.80 -12.06
N PRO A 177 -13.43 16.54 -11.80
CA PRO A 177 -12.56 15.42 -12.17
C PRO A 177 -12.17 15.60 -13.64
N PRO A 178 -10.92 15.34 -14.02
CA PRO A 178 -10.56 15.35 -15.44
C PRO A 178 -11.60 14.54 -16.21
N SER A 179 -12.07 15.07 -17.34
CA SER A 179 -12.85 14.26 -18.28
C SER A 179 -12.12 12.94 -18.52
N ALA A 180 -12.86 11.86 -18.81
CA ALA A 180 -12.33 10.49 -18.98
C ALA A 180 -11.15 10.34 -19.99
N ASN A 181 -10.76 11.40 -20.67
CA ASN A 181 -9.72 11.45 -21.70
C ASN A 181 -8.39 12.07 -21.23
N ASN A 182 -8.29 12.57 -19.98
CA ASN A 182 -7.08 13.24 -19.50
C ASN A 182 -6.75 12.98 -18.01
N ASP A 183 -6.52 11.71 -17.66
CA ASP A 183 -5.91 11.28 -16.38
C ASP A 183 -4.50 11.88 -16.11
N SER A 184 -3.97 12.64 -17.06
CA SER A 184 -2.73 13.41 -16.91
C SER A 184 -2.91 14.76 -16.20
N THR A 185 -4.16 15.19 -15.93
CA THR A 185 -4.48 16.46 -15.25
C THR A 185 -5.06 16.25 -13.86
N MET A 186 -4.56 15.23 -13.15
CA MET A 186 -4.85 14.95 -11.74
C MET A 186 -4.91 16.23 -10.91
N PRO A 187 -5.74 16.30 -9.86
CA PRO A 187 -5.85 17.53 -9.08
C PRO A 187 -4.61 17.74 -8.22
N MET A 188 -3.59 18.34 -8.81
CA MET A 188 -2.35 18.67 -8.12
C MET A 188 -2.66 19.67 -7.00
N PRO A 189 -2.16 19.48 -5.76
CA PRO A 189 -2.36 20.43 -4.66
C PRO A 189 -1.82 21.82 -5.02
N LEU A 190 -0.81 21.87 -5.90
CA LEU A 190 -0.30 23.09 -6.52
C LEU A 190 -0.61 23.10 -8.02
N LEU A 191 -1.20 24.18 -8.50
CA LEU A 191 -1.33 24.49 -9.91
C LEU A 191 0.06 24.61 -10.56
N PRO A 192 0.18 24.32 -11.87
CA PRO A 192 1.43 24.54 -12.61
C PRO A 192 1.96 25.99 -12.51
N SER A 193 1.08 26.95 -12.23
CA SER A 193 1.41 28.36 -11.99
C SER A 193 1.94 28.66 -10.58
N GLY A 194 2.04 27.67 -9.69
CA GLY A 194 2.42 27.82 -8.29
C GLY A 194 1.28 28.24 -7.36
N GLY A 195 0.05 28.37 -7.87
CA GLY A 195 -1.13 28.63 -7.05
C GLY A 195 -1.61 27.40 -6.30
N LEU A 196 -2.22 27.57 -5.13
CA LEU A 196 -2.77 26.47 -4.32
C LEU A 196 -4.15 26.05 -4.85
N ARG A 197 -4.43 24.74 -4.93
CA ARG A 197 -5.77 24.25 -5.18
C ARG A 197 -6.55 24.15 -3.87
N ALA A 198 -7.84 24.44 -3.96
CA ALA A 198 -8.76 24.32 -2.84
C ALA A 198 -9.02 22.84 -2.47
N TYR A 199 -9.25 22.62 -1.18
CA TYR A 199 -9.44 21.32 -0.55
C TYR A 199 -10.57 21.39 0.47
N ASN A 200 -11.53 20.46 0.43
CA ASN A 200 -12.70 20.52 1.32
C ASN A 200 -12.38 20.34 2.81
N GLY A 201 -11.14 19.96 3.16
CA GLY A 201 -10.73 19.78 4.54
C GLY A 201 -11.32 18.55 5.22
N ILE A 202 -11.68 17.50 4.48
CA ILE A 202 -12.28 16.27 5.05
C ILE A 202 -11.44 15.66 6.19
N ASP A 203 -10.12 15.80 6.13
CA ASP A 203 -9.17 15.35 7.16
C ASP A 203 -8.52 16.49 7.96
N ILE A 204 -9.08 17.71 7.96
CA ILE A 204 -8.50 18.87 8.67
C ILE A 204 -8.52 18.73 10.20
N ALA A 205 -9.31 17.79 10.71
CA ALA A 205 -9.41 17.44 12.13
C ALA A 205 -8.68 16.13 12.47
N ASP A 206 -7.89 15.57 11.53
CA ASP A 206 -7.19 14.32 11.73
C ASP A 206 -6.19 14.41 12.91
N PRO A 207 -6.35 13.60 13.97
CA PRO A 207 -5.48 13.65 15.14
C PRO A 207 -4.03 13.22 14.82
N TYR A 208 -3.84 12.50 13.72
CA TYR A 208 -2.54 12.04 13.24
C TYR A 208 -1.88 13.03 12.29
N GLY A 209 -2.45 14.21 12.07
CA GLY A 209 -1.85 15.30 11.30
C GLY A 209 -2.57 15.55 9.97
N ILE A 210 -2.42 16.76 9.45
CA ILE A 210 -3.18 17.27 8.30
C ILE A 210 -2.28 17.56 7.08
N SER A 211 -0.99 17.26 7.21
CA SER A 211 0.03 17.51 6.21
C SER A 211 1.19 16.53 6.42
N ALA A 212 2.13 16.49 5.47
CA ALA A 212 3.35 15.70 5.62
C ALA A 212 4.15 16.13 6.86
N GLU A 213 4.18 17.43 7.19
CA GLU A 213 4.89 17.95 8.36
C GLU A 213 4.37 17.35 9.67
N SER A 214 3.09 17.54 9.96
CA SER A 214 2.50 17.07 11.22
C SER A 214 2.38 15.55 11.23
N ALA A 215 1.99 14.92 10.12
CA ALA A 215 1.72 13.49 10.12
C ALA A 215 2.97 12.61 10.18
N SER A 216 4.03 12.98 9.48
CA SER A 216 5.31 12.26 9.62
C SER A 216 5.89 12.40 11.04
N ALA A 217 5.71 13.57 11.68
CA ALA A 217 6.12 13.77 13.07
C ALA A 217 5.31 12.89 14.05
N ARG A 218 3.99 12.75 13.82
CA ARG A 218 3.13 11.86 14.60
C ARG A 218 3.48 10.39 14.40
N PHE A 219 3.75 9.96 13.17
CA PHE A 219 4.25 8.63 12.87
C PHE A 219 5.56 8.36 13.61
N ALA A 220 6.55 9.25 13.51
CA ALA A 220 7.84 9.08 14.18
C ALA A 220 7.69 8.95 15.69
N ALA A 221 6.87 9.83 16.30
CA ALA A 221 6.61 9.79 17.73
C ALA A 221 5.97 8.46 18.14
N TRP A 222 4.98 7.97 17.39
CA TRP A 222 4.35 6.67 17.62
C TRP A 222 5.33 5.51 17.44
N ALA A 223 6.06 5.46 16.33
CA ALA A 223 7.00 4.38 16.02
C ALA A 223 8.14 4.27 17.06
N ASP A 224 8.54 5.39 17.67
CA ASP A 224 9.51 5.42 18.77
C ASP A 224 8.94 4.90 20.11
N THR A 225 7.61 4.81 20.26
CA THR A 225 6.99 4.18 21.46
C THR A 225 6.96 2.65 21.39
N LEU A 226 7.14 2.06 20.21
CA LEU A 226 7.07 0.62 20.02
C LEU A 226 8.33 -0.05 20.59
N SER A 227 8.13 -1.00 21.50
CA SER A 227 9.21 -1.76 22.16
C SER A 227 9.56 -3.08 21.47
N GLY A 228 8.75 -3.54 20.51
CA GLY A 228 8.99 -4.74 19.72
C GLY A 228 9.50 -4.44 18.31
N HIS A 229 9.80 -5.49 17.56
CA HIS A 229 10.29 -5.43 16.17
C HIS A 229 9.21 -5.77 15.12
N ASP A 230 7.94 -5.85 15.55
CA ASP A 230 6.83 -6.20 14.68
C ASP A 230 6.79 -5.30 13.44
N PRO A 231 6.61 -5.86 12.23
CA PRO A 231 6.65 -5.10 11.00
C PRO A 231 5.52 -4.07 10.95
N ILE A 232 5.80 -2.96 10.26
CA ILE A 232 4.84 -1.87 10.04
C ILE A 232 4.55 -1.80 8.54
N ILE A 233 3.30 -2.10 8.19
CA ILE A 233 2.77 -1.94 6.85
C ILE A 233 2.20 -0.54 6.71
N VAL A 234 2.89 0.31 5.97
CA VAL A 234 2.48 1.68 5.73
C VAL A 234 1.75 1.73 4.40
N MET A 235 0.56 2.33 4.38
CA MET A 235 -0.21 2.51 3.15
C MET A 235 -0.41 3.97 2.85
N SER A 236 -0.03 4.38 1.64
CA SER A 236 -0.37 5.68 1.08
C SER A 236 -0.93 5.49 -0.32
N HIS A 237 -1.95 6.24 -0.69
CA HIS A 237 -2.36 6.26 -2.09
C HIS A 237 -1.26 6.87 -2.97
N VAL A 238 -0.71 7.99 -2.52
CA VAL A 238 0.24 8.81 -3.27
C VAL A 238 1.66 8.29 -3.04
N PRO A 239 2.43 8.00 -4.10
CA PRO A 239 3.80 7.50 -3.97
C PRO A 239 4.79 8.58 -3.51
N ILE A 240 5.98 8.15 -3.05
CA ILE A 240 7.09 9.06 -2.67
C ILE A 240 8.08 9.33 -3.80
N HIS A 241 8.02 8.57 -4.90
CA HIS A 241 8.98 8.70 -5.99
C HIS A 241 8.80 10.02 -6.76
N ALA A 242 9.89 10.45 -7.40
CA ALA A 242 10.00 11.73 -8.10
C ALA A 242 9.19 11.81 -9.41
N SER A 243 9.25 12.98 -10.06
CA SER A 243 8.53 13.29 -11.30
C SER A 243 7.02 13.39 -11.11
N ARG A 244 6.63 13.87 -9.93
CA ARG A 244 5.25 14.06 -9.51
C ARG A 244 5.12 15.41 -8.81
N ASN A 245 4.02 16.11 -9.04
CA ASN A 245 3.79 17.42 -8.38
C ASN A 245 2.72 17.32 -7.28
N ASP A 246 2.25 16.11 -6.95
CA ASP A 246 1.17 15.82 -6.00
C ASP A 246 1.67 15.12 -4.73
N ASN A 247 2.99 14.95 -4.58
CA ASN A 247 3.64 14.35 -3.43
C ASN A 247 4.78 15.22 -2.85
N PRO A 248 4.57 16.52 -2.59
CA PRO A 248 5.60 17.37 -1.98
C PRO A 248 6.02 16.89 -0.58
N GLY A 249 5.23 16.03 0.08
CA GLY A 249 5.60 15.34 1.32
C GLY A 249 6.57 14.17 1.16
N GLY A 250 6.91 13.75 -0.07
CA GLY A 250 7.64 12.51 -0.37
C GLY A 250 8.97 12.38 0.37
N LEU A 251 9.84 13.40 0.30
CA LEU A 251 11.14 13.39 0.97
C LEU A 251 11.01 13.35 2.49
N ARG A 252 10.04 14.07 3.05
CA ARG A 252 9.79 14.08 4.50
C ARG A 252 9.36 12.70 5.00
N TRP A 253 8.42 12.06 4.30
CA TRP A 253 8.01 10.70 4.61
C TRP A 253 9.15 9.70 4.43
N PHE A 254 9.92 9.80 3.34
CA PHE A 254 11.09 8.97 3.12
C PHE A 254 12.08 9.04 4.31
N ASN A 255 12.44 10.25 4.75
CA ASN A 255 13.37 10.43 5.88
C ASN A 255 12.81 9.84 7.19
N THR A 256 11.51 10.02 7.42
CA THR A 256 10.82 9.56 8.62
C THR A 256 10.73 8.03 8.67
N LEU A 257 10.31 7.41 7.55
CA LEU A 257 10.26 5.96 7.39
C LEU A 257 11.66 5.35 7.45
N SER A 258 12.67 6.02 6.88
CA SER A 258 14.07 5.60 6.95
C SER A 258 14.59 5.54 8.37
N ARG A 259 14.22 6.51 9.22
CA ARG A 259 14.53 6.47 10.65
C ARG A 259 13.84 5.30 11.34
N ALA A 260 12.55 5.10 11.09
CA ALA A 260 11.81 3.98 11.69
C ALA A 260 12.35 2.61 11.25
N ALA A 261 12.78 2.48 9.99
CA ALA A 261 13.37 1.27 9.41
C ALA A 261 14.68 0.85 10.08
N GLN A 262 15.31 1.71 10.90
CA GLN A 262 16.45 1.30 11.72
C GLN A 262 16.04 0.30 12.81
N LYS A 263 14.83 0.44 13.36
CA LYS A 263 14.32 -0.40 14.46
C LYS A 263 13.31 -1.44 13.97
N HIS A 264 12.45 -1.08 13.03
CA HIS A 264 11.33 -1.90 12.57
C HIS A 264 11.55 -2.35 11.13
N ASP A 265 10.88 -3.41 10.71
CA ASP A 265 10.72 -3.70 9.28
C ASP A 265 9.55 -2.89 8.73
N ILE A 266 9.83 -2.06 7.72
CA ILE A 266 8.85 -1.18 7.11
C ILE A 266 8.55 -1.69 5.69
N VAL A 267 7.26 -1.82 5.38
CA VAL A 267 6.76 -2.02 4.02
C VAL A 267 5.87 -0.85 3.67
N LEU A 268 6.36 0.07 2.83
CA LEU A 268 5.54 1.14 2.27
C LEU A 268 4.88 0.66 0.99
N LEU A 269 3.56 0.52 1.05
CA LEU A 269 2.70 0.24 -0.07
C LEU A 269 2.16 1.54 -0.64
N PHE A 270 2.19 1.66 -1.97
CA PHE A 270 1.68 2.82 -2.69
C PHE A 270 0.66 2.45 -3.76
N GLY A 271 -0.35 3.30 -3.96
CA GLY A 271 -1.32 3.18 -5.04
C GLY A 271 -0.87 3.88 -6.32
N HIS A 272 -1.82 4.60 -6.94
CA HIS A 272 -1.66 5.68 -7.90
C HIS A 272 -0.46 5.53 -8.87
N ASN A 273 -0.69 4.77 -9.96
CA ASN A 273 0.38 4.32 -10.85
C ASN A 273 0.21 4.68 -12.35
N HIS A 274 -0.46 5.80 -12.67
CA HIS A 274 -0.54 6.30 -14.04
C HIS A 274 0.83 6.62 -14.68
N THR A 275 1.91 6.59 -13.91
CA THR A 275 3.28 6.83 -14.39
C THR A 275 4.08 5.57 -14.69
N LEU A 276 3.74 4.37 -14.17
CA LEU A 276 4.53 3.15 -14.41
C LEU A 276 3.72 2.03 -15.09
N GLU A 277 2.40 1.91 -14.84
CA GLU A 277 1.56 0.88 -15.49
C GLU A 277 1.03 1.33 -16.87
N GLU A 278 0.89 2.64 -17.08
CA GLU A 278 0.35 3.22 -18.33
C GLU A 278 1.40 3.97 -19.16
N ARG A 279 2.48 4.45 -18.55
CA ARG A 279 3.53 5.25 -19.23
C ARG A 279 4.84 4.48 -19.30
N GLY A 280 4.94 3.55 -20.25
CA GLY A 280 6.11 2.67 -20.46
C GLY A 280 7.40 3.35 -20.98
N ASN A 281 7.73 4.57 -20.55
CA ASN A 281 8.86 5.35 -21.08
C ASN A 281 9.78 6.00 -20.02
N SER A 282 9.68 5.66 -18.72
CA SER A 282 10.71 6.06 -17.74
C SER A 282 11.62 4.86 -17.44
N SER A 283 12.89 5.10 -17.13
CA SER A 283 13.81 4.01 -16.72
C SER A 283 13.34 3.25 -15.47
N ASP A 284 12.37 3.81 -14.75
CA ASP A 284 11.74 3.26 -13.55
C ASP A 284 10.34 2.65 -13.85
N SER A 285 9.81 2.78 -15.08
CA SER A 285 8.43 2.41 -15.50
C SER A 285 8.16 0.91 -15.59
N GLY A 286 8.92 0.11 -14.86
CA GLY A 286 8.74 -1.33 -14.74
C GLY A 286 8.94 -1.86 -13.33
N MET A 287 9.30 -1.04 -12.34
CA MET A 287 9.60 -1.54 -11.00
C MET A 287 8.38 -1.42 -10.08
N TYR A 288 7.74 -2.54 -9.77
CA TYR A 288 6.61 -2.59 -8.83
C TYR A 288 7.03 -2.95 -7.40
N LEU A 289 8.33 -3.20 -7.21
CA LEU A 289 8.95 -3.57 -5.94
C LEU A 289 10.40 -3.07 -5.93
N LEU A 290 10.75 -2.35 -4.88
CA LEU A 290 12.11 -2.02 -4.49
C LEU A 290 12.36 -2.59 -3.10
N ALA A 291 13.45 -3.35 -2.97
CA ALA A 291 13.89 -3.94 -1.72
C ALA A 291 14.84 -3.00 -0.96
N PRO A 292 15.05 -3.22 0.36
CA PRO A 292 16.12 -2.53 1.07
C PRO A 292 17.47 -2.70 0.36
N GLY A 293 18.19 -1.59 0.17
CA GLY A 293 19.44 -1.49 -0.58
C GLY A 293 19.29 -1.00 -2.02
N ASP A 294 18.09 -1.10 -2.61
CA ASP A 294 17.83 -0.57 -3.95
C ASP A 294 17.86 0.97 -3.97
N SER A 295 17.99 1.55 -5.16
CA SER A 295 17.92 3.00 -5.34
C SER A 295 16.52 3.45 -5.70
N ILE A 296 16.11 4.59 -5.16
CA ILE A 296 14.89 5.30 -5.55
C ILE A 296 15.21 6.78 -5.76
N THR A 297 14.55 7.42 -6.72
CA THR A 297 14.54 8.89 -6.80
C THR A 297 13.29 9.39 -6.08
N VAL A 298 13.48 10.13 -4.99
CA VAL A 298 12.41 10.63 -4.11
C VAL A 298 12.06 12.06 -4.48
N GLN A 299 10.77 12.41 -4.44
CA GLN A 299 10.31 13.77 -4.65
C GLN A 299 10.71 14.67 -3.47
N GLY A 300 11.50 15.73 -3.75
CA GLY A 300 11.75 16.81 -2.78
C GLY A 300 10.59 17.80 -2.72
N ASP A 301 10.69 18.79 -1.83
CA ASP A 301 9.65 19.80 -1.57
C ASP A 301 9.25 20.66 -2.80
N SER A 302 9.92 20.49 -3.94
CA SER A 302 9.55 21.04 -5.26
C SER A 302 9.89 20.06 -6.38
N VAL A 303 9.19 20.15 -7.53
CA VAL A 303 9.33 19.27 -8.71
C VAL A 303 10.79 19.16 -9.20
N GLN A 304 11.59 20.22 -9.06
CA GLN A 304 13.01 20.26 -9.46
C GLN A 304 13.97 19.73 -8.38
N GLY A 305 13.49 19.40 -7.18
CA GLY A 305 14.26 19.00 -6.00
C GLY A 305 14.35 17.49 -5.77
N ALA A 306 14.15 16.67 -6.80
CA ALA A 306 14.22 15.22 -6.67
C ALA A 306 15.63 14.74 -6.27
N GLN A 307 15.71 13.75 -5.38
CA GLN A 307 16.98 13.22 -4.88
C GLN A 307 17.04 11.71 -5.01
N ARG A 308 18.14 11.19 -5.56
CA ARG A 308 18.40 9.75 -5.55
C ARG A 308 18.90 9.31 -4.17
N GLN A 309 18.23 8.32 -3.61
CA GLN A 309 18.46 7.78 -2.26
C GLN A 309 18.60 6.26 -2.33
N GLN A 310 19.31 5.67 -1.36
CA GLN A 310 19.21 4.23 -1.09
C GLN A 310 18.04 3.96 -0.16
N LEU A 311 17.23 2.95 -0.49
CA LEU A 311 16.03 2.60 0.24
C LEU A 311 16.38 1.71 1.44
N PRO A 312 16.06 2.07 2.69
CA PRO A 312 16.29 1.21 3.85
C PRO A 312 15.09 0.34 4.23
N PHE A 313 14.00 0.40 3.46
CA PHE A 313 12.74 -0.31 3.69
C PHE A 313 12.22 -0.94 2.40
N THR A 314 11.15 -1.74 2.46
CA THR A 314 10.49 -2.26 1.27
C THR A 314 9.51 -1.25 0.71
N TYR A 315 9.56 -0.98 -0.60
CA TYR A 315 8.64 -0.07 -1.28
C TYR A 315 7.98 -0.80 -2.45
N ALA A 316 6.66 -0.95 -2.42
CA ALA A 316 5.94 -1.77 -3.40
C ALA A 316 4.60 -1.16 -3.81
N ASN A 317 4.21 -1.39 -5.06
CA ASN A 317 2.88 -0.98 -5.51
C ASN A 317 1.82 -1.94 -4.93
N ALA A 318 0.76 -1.38 -4.33
CA ALA A 318 -0.34 -2.11 -3.73
C ALA A 318 -1.20 -2.86 -4.76
N GLY A 319 -1.29 -2.34 -5.99
CA GLY A 319 -2.02 -2.91 -7.12
C GLY A 319 -3.22 -2.06 -7.54
N TYR A 320 -3.37 -1.88 -8.85
CA TYR A 320 -4.46 -1.14 -9.48
C TYR A 320 -5.63 -2.07 -9.83
N LEU A 321 -6.71 -2.02 -9.06
CA LEU A 321 -7.86 -2.92 -9.22
C LEU A 321 -8.54 -2.79 -10.57
N LYS A 322 -8.66 -1.60 -11.17
CA LYS A 322 -9.21 -1.44 -12.52
C LYS A 322 -8.46 -2.27 -13.57
N LEU A 323 -7.13 -2.38 -13.44
CA LEU A 323 -6.29 -3.23 -14.30
C LEU A 323 -6.16 -4.68 -13.79
N GLY A 324 -6.87 -5.00 -12.72
CA GLY A 324 -6.91 -6.33 -12.12
C GLY A 324 -5.74 -6.63 -11.18
N TRP A 325 -4.89 -5.67 -10.83
CA TRP A 325 -3.74 -5.94 -9.96
C TRP A 325 -4.08 -5.75 -8.48
N CYS A 326 -3.54 -6.62 -7.64
CA CYS A 326 -3.57 -6.49 -6.18
C CYS A 326 -2.35 -7.14 -5.53
N THR A 327 -2.18 -6.92 -4.24
CA THR A 327 -1.09 -7.47 -3.43
C THR A 327 -1.66 -8.24 -2.24
N LEU A 328 -1.03 -9.37 -1.93
CA LEU A 328 -1.22 -10.08 -0.68
C LEU A 328 0.07 -10.00 0.12
N ILE A 329 -0.06 -9.74 1.41
CA ILE A 329 1.02 -9.90 2.37
C ILE A 329 0.66 -11.03 3.31
N THR A 330 1.54 -12.03 3.43
CA THR A 330 1.37 -13.14 4.36
C THR A 330 2.46 -13.10 5.41
N PHE A 331 2.06 -13.14 6.68
CA PHE A 331 2.97 -13.17 7.82
C PHE A 331 2.99 -14.57 8.39
N ASN A 332 4.18 -15.12 8.59
CA ASN A 332 4.37 -16.44 9.16
C ASN A 332 5.20 -16.32 10.43
N ASP A 333 4.58 -16.68 11.55
CA ASP A 333 5.26 -17.07 12.78
C ASP A 333 5.59 -18.55 12.64
N THR A 334 6.87 -18.90 12.75
CA THR A 334 7.36 -20.28 12.61
C THR A 334 7.54 -20.96 13.94
N ASP A 335 7.33 -20.24 15.04
CA ASP A 335 7.31 -20.75 16.39
C ASP A 335 5.99 -20.38 17.11
N ALA A 336 6.03 -20.24 18.44
CA ALA A 336 4.84 -20.00 19.26
C ALA A 336 4.98 -18.72 20.10
N ASP A 337 5.89 -17.83 19.73
CA ASP A 337 6.14 -16.58 20.44
C ASP A 337 5.13 -15.47 20.07
N GLY A 338 4.36 -15.69 19.01
CA GLY A 338 3.30 -14.78 18.54
C GLY A 338 3.82 -13.64 17.66
N HIS A 339 5.08 -13.70 17.21
CA HIS A 339 5.73 -12.73 16.34
C HIS A 339 6.06 -13.36 14.99
N PRO A 340 5.80 -12.67 13.87
CA PRO A 340 6.13 -13.21 12.57
C PRO A 340 7.65 -13.18 12.32
N ASP A 341 8.19 -14.31 11.89
CA ASP A 341 9.59 -14.45 11.44
C ASP A 341 9.76 -14.04 9.98
N TYR A 342 8.70 -14.23 9.18
CA TYR A 342 8.74 -13.99 7.75
C TYR A 342 7.53 -13.21 7.27
N LEU A 343 7.79 -12.33 6.31
CA LEU A 343 6.78 -11.67 5.50
C LEU A 343 6.94 -12.11 4.05
N GLN A 344 5.83 -12.53 3.43
CA GLN A 344 5.78 -12.82 2.01
C GLN A 344 4.94 -11.77 1.29
N LEU A 345 5.53 -11.05 0.34
CA LEU A 345 4.83 -10.15 -0.56
C LEU A 345 4.50 -10.90 -1.84
N ARG A 346 3.24 -10.89 -2.27
CA ARG A 346 2.79 -11.55 -3.50
C ARG A 346 1.89 -10.65 -4.31
N ARG A 347 2.23 -10.41 -5.58
CA ARG A 347 1.36 -9.69 -6.53
C ARG A 347 0.44 -10.67 -7.25
N PHE A 348 -0.80 -10.27 -7.49
CA PHE A 348 -1.81 -11.05 -8.21
C PHE A 348 -2.39 -10.23 -9.37
N SER A 349 -2.80 -10.95 -10.43
CA SER A 349 -3.70 -10.43 -11.45
C SER A 349 -5.05 -11.15 -11.34
N ALA A 350 -6.13 -10.43 -11.11
CA ALA A 350 -7.51 -10.89 -11.23
C ALA A 350 -7.88 -11.17 -12.70
N ILE A 351 -7.23 -10.50 -13.65
CA ILE A 351 -7.50 -10.63 -15.08
C ILE A 351 -6.49 -11.60 -15.72
N GLY A 352 -6.98 -12.78 -16.10
CA GLY A 352 -6.21 -13.83 -16.79
C GLY A 352 -5.17 -14.56 -15.93
N ASP A 353 -4.46 -15.50 -16.57
CA ASP A 353 -3.40 -16.32 -15.96
C ASP A 353 -2.00 -15.76 -16.24
N LYS A 354 -1.91 -14.47 -16.56
CA LYS A 354 -0.61 -13.82 -16.83
C LYS A 354 0.33 -14.05 -15.65
N ALA A 355 1.58 -14.35 -15.98
CA ALA A 355 2.65 -14.49 -14.98
C ALA A 355 2.65 -13.27 -14.07
N THR A 356 2.36 -13.49 -12.80
CA THR A 356 2.35 -12.44 -11.80
C THR A 356 3.80 -12.12 -11.45
N LEU A 357 4.30 -10.96 -11.87
CA LEU A 357 5.67 -10.50 -11.61
C LEU A 357 5.61 -9.12 -10.95
N PHE A 358 6.67 -8.76 -10.23
CA PHE A 358 6.88 -7.41 -9.72
C PHE A 358 7.50 -6.47 -10.78
N GLY A 359 7.25 -6.77 -12.05
CA GLY A 359 7.78 -6.04 -13.20
C GLY A 359 9.25 -6.37 -13.47
N SER A 360 10.08 -5.38 -13.77
CA SER A 360 11.50 -5.53 -14.17
C SER A 360 12.47 -5.74 -13.01
N THR A 361 11.98 -6.20 -11.85
CA THR A 361 12.83 -6.53 -10.69
C THR A 361 13.42 -7.93 -10.81
N ASP A 362 14.56 -8.16 -10.14
CA ASP A 362 15.19 -9.47 -9.98
C ASP A 362 14.51 -10.32 -8.89
N LYS A 363 13.57 -9.73 -8.13
CA LYS A 363 12.88 -10.41 -7.03
C LYS A 363 11.82 -11.38 -7.55
N PRO A 364 11.73 -12.60 -7.00
CA PRO A 364 10.69 -13.55 -7.37
C PRO A 364 9.32 -13.06 -6.90
N ASN A 365 8.25 -13.59 -7.48
CA ASN A 365 6.91 -13.47 -6.95
C ASN A 365 6.37 -14.86 -6.61
N PRO A 366 6.07 -15.17 -5.34
CA PRO A 366 6.18 -14.28 -4.18
C PRO A 366 7.63 -13.95 -3.76
N TRP A 367 7.82 -12.79 -3.14
CA TRP A 367 9.09 -12.40 -2.50
C TRP A 367 9.01 -12.67 -1.00
N LEU A 368 9.96 -13.45 -0.47
CA LEU A 368 10.08 -13.77 0.95
C LEU A 368 11.09 -12.84 1.62
N ILE A 369 10.69 -12.26 2.75
CA ILE A 369 11.48 -11.34 3.56
C ILE A 369 11.60 -11.96 4.95
N THR A 370 12.83 -12.12 5.43
CA THR A 370 13.11 -12.44 6.84
C THR A 370 12.96 -11.17 7.66
N LEU A 371 12.12 -11.22 8.68
CA LEU A 371 11.88 -10.11 9.60
C LEU A 371 12.97 -10.07 10.67
N LYS A 372 13.16 -8.89 11.26
CA LYS A 372 14.10 -8.67 12.35
C LYS A 372 13.66 -9.50 13.55
N ALA A 373 14.62 -10.28 14.06
CA ALA A 373 14.46 -10.97 15.32
C ALA A 373 14.23 -9.98 16.46
N LYS A 374 13.55 -10.46 17.49
CA LYS A 374 13.20 -9.71 18.69
C LYS A 374 14.39 -9.18 19.50
#